data_AF-A0A2M7ZPJ3-F1
#
_entry.id   AF-A0A2M7ZPJ3-F1
#
_cell.length_a   1.000
_cell.length_b   1.000
_cell.length_c   1.000
_cell.angle_alpha   90.00
_cell.angle_beta   90.00
_cell.angle_gamma   90.00
#
_symmetry.space_group_name_H-M   'P 1'
#
loop_
_entity.id
_entity.type
_entity.pdbx_description
1 polymer ?
#
loop_
_entity_poly.entity_id
_entity_poly.type
_entity_poly.pdbx_seq_one_letter_code
_entity_poly.pdbx_strand_id
1 'polypeptide(L)'
;KEKPDYVISYHSLDRKVGMQLKRKYKKQFINIAYRQNMTKSAPVIGAVLYNLFFDYLIACSGGVAKSLTASGIIKRKVKTIYNGIEVPKNLNEISGADVKEKFNLSGKIVLGISAWFHKERKGFDILFRAFSQLDKKYILLLVGIPDQQQDEVVNYAKEFCIDASRLVMPGYVDNIWEFYKAMDIFLLPSRSEGFSLALLEAAAAGLPIIASDIPGNNEFIVDGKNGLIFQISKPLELRDKIEMLAKNSLMKKSISEKAHEDVYDEFLINHYADRLDEFLKEIKL
;
A
#
# COMPACT_ATOMS: atom_id res chain seq x y z
N LYS A 1 2.66 37.48 -6.16
CA LYS A 1 3.99 38.08 -6.48
C LYS A 1 5.06 37.47 -5.57
N GLU A 2 4.95 36.17 -5.27
CA GLU A 2 5.91 35.44 -4.44
C GLU A 2 6.64 34.44 -5.34
N LYS A 3 7.96 34.37 -5.21
CA LYS A 3 8.78 33.37 -5.87
C LYS A 3 8.97 32.24 -4.86
N PRO A 4 8.45 31.03 -5.13
CA PRO A 4 8.60 29.94 -4.17
C PRO A 4 10.05 29.44 -4.17
N ASP A 5 10.57 29.09 -3.00
CA ASP A 5 11.88 28.42 -2.89
C ASP A 5 11.83 26.99 -3.47
N TYR A 6 10.68 26.32 -3.31
CA TYR A 6 10.43 24.95 -3.73
C TYR A 6 9.15 24.83 -4.56
N VAL A 7 9.19 23.99 -5.59
CA VAL A 7 7.99 23.50 -6.28
C VAL A 7 7.99 21.98 -6.18
N ILE A 8 7.00 21.42 -5.49
CA ILE A 8 6.87 19.97 -5.28
C ILE A 8 5.68 19.46 -6.08
N SER A 9 5.93 18.53 -7.00
CA SER A 9 4.93 17.94 -7.89
C SER A 9 4.65 16.48 -7.52
N TYR A 10 3.38 16.12 -7.29
CA TYR A 10 2.99 14.76 -6.89
C TYR A 10 2.41 13.95 -8.05
N HIS A 11 1.52 14.54 -8.84
CA HIS A 11 0.87 13.85 -9.95
C HIS A 11 1.62 14.03 -11.29
N SER A 12 1.25 13.25 -12.31
CA SER A 12 1.86 13.34 -13.66
C SER A 12 1.60 14.68 -14.35
N LEU A 13 0.43 15.27 -14.11
CA LEU A 13 0.05 16.58 -14.63
C LEU A 13 0.84 17.70 -13.95
N ASP A 14 0.92 17.69 -12.63
CA ASP A 14 1.67 18.68 -11.84
C ASP A 14 3.15 18.70 -12.23
N ARG A 15 3.73 17.52 -12.49
CA ARG A 15 5.11 17.40 -12.97
C ARG A 15 5.32 18.14 -14.29
N LYS A 16 4.34 18.17 -15.20
CA LYS A 16 4.43 18.95 -16.44
C LYS A 16 4.45 20.46 -16.14
N VAL A 17 3.64 20.91 -15.18
CA VAL A 17 3.64 22.30 -14.72
C VAL A 17 5.00 22.66 -14.10
N GLY A 18 5.55 21.82 -13.22
CA GLY A 18 6.88 22.01 -12.64
C GLY A 18 7.99 22.15 -13.69
N MET A 19 7.96 21.30 -14.73
CA MET A 19 8.91 21.40 -15.86
C MET A 19 8.74 22.72 -16.65
N GLN A 20 7.51 23.18 -16.88
CA GLN A 20 7.24 24.46 -17.55
C GLN A 20 7.73 25.65 -16.72
N LEU A 21 7.50 25.62 -15.40
CA LEU A 21 8.02 26.64 -14.48
C LEU A 21 9.54 26.66 -14.48
N LYS A 22 10.20 25.49 -14.49
CA LYS A 22 11.67 25.40 -14.53
C LYS A 22 12.23 25.98 -15.83
N ARG A 23 11.54 25.77 -16.96
CA ARG A 23 11.89 26.40 -18.24
C ARG A 23 11.77 27.92 -18.20
N LYS A 24 10.69 28.43 -17.62
CA LYS A 24 10.38 29.87 -17.60
C LYS A 24 11.24 30.66 -16.60
N TYR A 25 11.46 30.12 -15.41
CA TYR A 25 12.09 30.85 -14.30
C TYR A 25 13.51 30.36 -13.96
N LYS A 26 13.97 29.24 -14.52
CA LYS A 26 15.31 28.64 -14.29
C LYS A 26 15.63 28.51 -12.80
N LYS A 27 16.91 28.46 -12.39
CA LYS A 27 17.47 28.18 -11.04
C LYS A 27 16.93 29.04 -9.87
N GLN A 28 15.85 29.79 -10.04
CA GLN A 28 15.24 30.63 -9.01
C GLN A 28 14.42 29.85 -7.98
N PHE A 29 14.29 28.53 -8.15
CA PHE A 29 13.65 27.61 -7.22
C PHE A 29 14.15 26.17 -7.44
N ILE A 30 13.94 25.33 -6.43
CA ILE A 30 14.23 23.89 -6.44
C ILE A 30 12.96 23.14 -6.86
N ASN A 31 13.05 22.37 -7.93
CA ASN A 31 11.95 21.62 -8.51
C ASN A 31 12.07 20.14 -8.12
N ILE A 32 11.06 19.64 -7.39
CA ILE A 32 11.03 18.31 -6.79
C ILE A 32 9.85 17.53 -7.36
N ALA A 33 10.09 16.29 -7.80
CA ALA A 33 9.03 15.36 -8.18
C ALA A 33 8.91 14.23 -7.17
N TYR A 34 7.73 14.01 -6.62
CA TYR A 34 7.43 12.87 -5.79
C TYR A 34 6.95 11.67 -6.63
N ARG A 35 7.39 10.45 -6.27
CA ARG A 35 7.20 9.22 -7.04
C ARG A 35 6.70 8.09 -6.14
N GLN A 36 5.46 7.67 -6.42
CA GLN A 36 4.77 6.59 -5.69
C GLN A 36 4.89 5.21 -6.32
N ASN A 37 5.16 5.12 -7.62
CA ASN A 37 5.03 3.88 -8.38
C ASN A 37 6.36 3.45 -8.99
N MET A 38 6.58 2.13 -9.01
CA MET A 38 7.62 1.50 -9.80
C MET A 38 7.49 1.93 -11.27
N THR A 39 8.61 2.30 -11.89
CA THR A 39 8.65 2.62 -13.32
C THR A 39 8.63 1.33 -14.12
N LYS A 40 7.45 0.89 -14.58
CA LYS A 40 7.35 -0.25 -15.51
C LYS A 40 7.68 0.12 -16.96
N SER A 41 7.84 1.41 -17.28
CA SER A 41 8.08 1.87 -18.65
C SER A 41 8.37 3.38 -18.68
N ALA A 42 9.43 3.85 -18.02
CA ALA A 42 9.96 5.15 -18.42
C ALA A 42 10.84 4.90 -19.66
N PRO A 43 10.43 5.27 -20.90
CA PRO A 43 11.36 5.26 -22.01
C PRO A 43 12.57 6.12 -21.63
N VAL A 44 13.75 5.82 -22.16
CA VAL A 44 15.00 6.55 -21.89
C VAL A 44 14.82 8.08 -21.98
N ILE A 45 13.96 8.54 -22.91
CA ILE A 45 13.55 9.94 -23.08
C ILE A 45 12.94 10.54 -21.80
N GLY A 46 12.11 9.78 -21.09
CA GLY A 46 11.54 10.17 -19.81
C GLY A 46 12.61 10.45 -18.76
N ALA A 47 13.63 9.59 -18.64
CA ALA A 47 14.71 9.82 -17.69
C ALA A 47 15.54 11.07 -18.02
N VAL A 48 15.83 11.31 -19.31
CA VAL A 48 16.52 12.52 -19.77
C VAL A 48 15.75 13.78 -19.37
N LEU A 49 14.43 13.83 -19.63
CA LEU A 49 13.61 14.98 -19.25
C LEU A 49 13.60 15.20 -17.73
N TYR A 50 13.51 14.14 -16.95
CA TYR A 50 13.51 14.26 -15.49
C TYR A 50 14.84 14.77 -14.97
N ASN A 51 15.95 14.24 -15.48
CA ASN A 51 17.29 14.69 -15.14
C ASN A 51 17.54 16.16 -15.54
N LEU A 52 16.89 16.65 -16.61
CA LEU A 52 17.01 18.04 -17.06
C LEU A 52 16.19 19.02 -16.22
N PHE A 53 14.96 18.65 -15.84
CA PHE A 53 14.00 19.59 -15.26
C PHE A 53 13.77 19.47 -13.76
N PHE A 54 14.09 18.34 -13.14
CA PHE A 54 13.99 18.17 -11.69
C PHE A 54 15.37 18.21 -11.05
N ASP A 55 15.50 18.97 -9.98
CA ASP A 55 16.71 18.99 -9.17
C ASP A 55 16.75 17.72 -8.31
N TYR A 56 15.60 17.33 -7.75
CA TYR A 56 15.44 16.13 -6.94
C TYR A 56 14.15 15.36 -7.27
N LEU A 57 14.19 14.06 -7.02
CA LEU A 57 13.03 13.17 -7.03
C LEU A 57 12.92 12.50 -5.65
N ILE A 58 11.77 12.64 -5.01
CA ILE A 58 11.45 11.90 -3.79
C ILE A 58 10.78 10.59 -4.18
N ALA A 59 11.33 9.47 -3.71
CA ALA A 59 10.76 8.14 -3.88
C ALA A 59 10.13 7.66 -2.57
N CYS A 60 8.91 7.13 -2.62
CA CYS A 60 8.19 6.64 -1.44
C CYS A 60 8.78 5.39 -0.79
N SER A 61 9.78 4.78 -1.41
CA SER A 61 10.49 3.61 -0.90
C SER A 61 11.86 3.43 -1.57
N GLY A 62 12.72 2.59 -0.99
CA GLY A 62 13.97 2.17 -1.61
C GLY A 62 13.76 1.44 -2.94
N GLY A 63 12.69 0.65 -3.07
CA GLY A 63 12.30 -0.07 -4.28
C GLY A 63 11.97 0.88 -5.41
N VAL A 64 11.18 1.93 -5.13
CA VAL A 64 10.90 2.98 -6.12
C VAL A 64 12.17 3.75 -6.47
N ALA A 65 13.03 4.07 -5.49
CA ALA A 65 14.30 4.73 -5.76
C ALA A 65 15.20 3.90 -6.70
N LYS A 66 15.35 2.59 -6.41
CA LYS A 66 16.08 1.64 -7.26
C LYS A 66 15.49 1.61 -8.67
N SER A 67 14.16 1.51 -8.80
CA SER A 67 13.47 1.52 -10.09
C SER A 67 13.73 2.80 -10.90
N LEU A 68 13.71 3.97 -10.25
CA LEU A 68 14.05 5.24 -10.90
C LEU A 68 15.49 5.26 -11.40
N THR A 69 16.45 4.84 -10.57
CA THR A 69 17.87 4.81 -10.98
C THR A 69 18.12 3.81 -12.11
N ALA A 70 17.49 2.63 -12.07
CA ALA A 70 17.57 1.64 -13.15
C ALA A 70 17.00 2.17 -14.47
N SER A 71 16.03 3.09 -14.41
CA SER A 71 15.47 3.75 -15.60
C SER A 71 16.36 4.89 -16.17
N GLY A 72 17.49 5.20 -15.54
CA GLY A 72 18.43 6.23 -15.98
C GLY A 72 18.33 7.57 -15.24
N ILE A 73 17.57 7.66 -14.15
CA ILE A 73 17.59 8.84 -13.27
C ILE A 73 18.92 8.89 -12.50
N ILE A 74 19.53 10.06 -12.45
CA ILE A 74 20.80 10.27 -11.75
C ILE A 74 20.62 9.98 -10.24
N LYS A 75 21.39 9.02 -9.71
CA LYS A 75 21.28 8.56 -8.31
C LYS A 75 21.33 9.68 -7.27
N ARG A 76 22.26 10.64 -7.42
CA ARG A 76 22.37 11.79 -6.49
C ARG A 76 21.15 12.72 -6.46
N LYS A 77 20.23 12.59 -7.44
CA LYS A 77 18.97 13.33 -7.47
C LYS A 77 17.83 12.59 -6.77
N VAL A 78 18.00 11.33 -6.39
CA VAL A 78 16.93 10.51 -5.81
C VAL A 78 17.09 10.47 -4.29
N LYS A 79 16.07 10.94 -3.56
CA LYS A 79 15.96 10.81 -2.10
C LYS A 79 14.81 9.86 -1.79
N THR A 80 15.04 8.89 -0.92
CA THR A 80 13.96 8.05 -0.39
C THR A 80 13.38 8.73 0.84
N ILE A 81 12.06 8.91 0.86
CA ILE A 81 11.28 9.32 2.03
C ILE A 81 10.06 8.40 2.08
N TYR A 82 10.02 7.50 3.06
CA TYR A 82 8.94 6.54 3.24
C TYR A 82 7.62 7.23 3.51
N ASN A 83 6.52 6.72 2.97
CA ASN A 83 5.21 7.29 3.30
C ASN A 83 4.91 7.14 4.78
N GLY A 84 4.15 8.10 5.29
CA GLY A 84 3.46 7.97 6.57
C GLY A 84 1.96 7.92 6.39
N ILE A 85 1.27 7.43 7.41
CA ILE A 85 -0.19 7.45 7.50
C ILE A 85 -0.65 8.32 8.67
N GLU A 86 -1.87 8.83 8.56
CA GLU A 86 -2.60 9.40 9.68
C GLU A 86 -3.39 8.30 10.39
N VAL A 87 -3.29 8.24 11.71
CA VAL A 87 -4.03 7.29 12.53
C VAL A 87 -5.01 8.08 13.43
N PRO A 88 -6.31 7.72 13.49
CA PRO A 88 -7.26 8.38 14.37
C PRO A 88 -6.82 8.30 15.84
N LYS A 89 -6.92 9.43 16.56
CA LYS A 89 -6.57 9.47 18.00
C LYS A 89 -7.43 8.52 18.84
N ASN A 90 -8.67 8.30 18.41
CA ASN A 90 -9.62 7.40 19.06
C ASN A 90 -9.60 5.98 18.49
N LEU A 91 -8.51 5.53 17.84
CA LEU A 91 -8.44 4.21 17.22
C LEU A 91 -8.82 3.05 18.16
N ASN A 92 -8.52 3.18 19.46
CA ASN A 92 -8.85 2.18 20.48
C ASN A 92 -10.36 2.14 20.83
N GLU A 93 -11.10 3.20 20.52
CA GLU A 93 -12.55 3.29 20.69
C GLU A 93 -13.31 2.80 19.45
N ILE A 94 -12.64 2.73 18.29
CA ILE A 94 -13.23 2.25 17.04
C ILE A 94 -13.47 0.74 17.15
N SER A 95 -14.72 0.34 16.93
CA SER A 95 -15.16 -1.05 16.92
C SER A 95 -15.49 -1.52 15.51
N GLY A 96 -15.22 -2.79 15.22
CA GLY A 96 -15.70 -3.46 13.99
C GLY A 96 -17.06 -4.13 14.14
N ALA A 97 -17.74 -3.96 15.29
CA ALA A 97 -19.00 -4.66 15.60
C ALA A 97 -20.10 -4.35 14.58
N ASP A 98 -20.31 -3.08 14.26
CA ASP A 98 -21.36 -2.63 13.32
C ASP A 98 -21.11 -3.18 11.91
N VAL A 99 -19.85 -3.22 11.47
CA VAL A 99 -19.46 -3.87 10.20
C VAL A 99 -19.73 -5.37 10.26
N LYS A 100 -19.37 -6.04 11.36
CA LYS A 100 -19.62 -7.48 11.53
C LYS A 100 -21.11 -7.82 11.53
N GLU A 101 -21.94 -7.01 12.17
CA GLU A 101 -23.39 -7.17 12.19
C GLU A 101 -23.98 -6.92 10.79
N LYS A 102 -23.69 -5.76 10.21
CA LYS A 102 -24.20 -5.34 8.89
C LYS A 102 -23.94 -6.38 7.79
N PHE A 103 -22.78 -7.02 7.82
CA PHE A 103 -22.36 -8.00 6.81
C PHE A 103 -22.40 -9.46 7.29
N ASN A 104 -23.04 -9.75 8.43
CA ASN A 104 -23.20 -11.11 8.97
C ASN A 104 -21.87 -11.88 9.11
N LEU A 105 -20.82 -11.22 9.61
CA LEU A 105 -19.47 -11.76 9.75
C LEU A 105 -19.25 -12.50 11.09
N SER A 106 -20.22 -12.50 11.99
CA SER A 106 -20.14 -13.16 13.29
C SER A 106 -19.87 -14.67 13.15
N GLY A 107 -18.89 -15.18 13.89
CA GLY A 107 -18.47 -16.59 13.84
C GLY A 107 -17.67 -16.98 12.58
N LYS A 108 -17.33 -16.02 11.71
CA LYS A 108 -16.46 -16.21 10.55
C LYS A 108 -15.04 -15.76 10.87
N ILE A 109 -14.09 -16.22 10.06
CA ILE A 109 -12.74 -15.65 10.00
C ILE A 109 -12.70 -14.68 8.81
N VAL A 110 -12.51 -13.40 9.09
CA VAL A 110 -12.61 -12.33 8.09
C VAL A 110 -11.23 -12.02 7.53
N LEU A 111 -11.03 -12.36 6.26
CA LEU A 111 -9.82 -12.05 5.51
C LEU A 111 -10.04 -10.76 4.74
N GLY A 112 -9.19 -9.76 4.95
CA GLY A 112 -9.41 -8.41 4.45
C GLY A 112 -8.42 -7.95 3.39
N ILE A 113 -8.90 -7.16 2.43
CA ILE A 113 -8.07 -6.35 1.53
C ILE A 113 -8.74 -4.98 1.36
N SER A 114 -7.92 -3.92 1.30
CA SER A 114 -8.36 -2.56 0.96
C SER A 114 -7.64 -2.14 -0.33
N ALA A 115 -8.34 -2.26 -1.46
CA ALA A 115 -7.80 -1.98 -2.79
C ALA A 115 -8.91 -1.89 -3.85
N TRP A 116 -8.66 -1.13 -4.91
CA TRP A 116 -9.48 -1.23 -6.12
C TRP A 116 -9.37 -2.61 -6.79
N PHE A 117 -10.28 -2.92 -7.70
CA PHE A 117 -10.18 -4.14 -8.50
C PHE A 117 -9.22 -3.95 -9.68
N HIS A 118 -8.02 -4.51 -9.58
CA HIS A 118 -7.11 -4.64 -10.71
C HIS A 118 -6.48 -6.02 -10.71
N LYS A 119 -7.10 -6.95 -11.44
CA LYS A 119 -6.79 -8.40 -11.48
C LYS A 119 -5.30 -8.71 -11.34
N GLU A 120 -4.51 -8.23 -12.31
CA GLU A 120 -3.07 -8.51 -12.39
C GLU A 120 -2.23 -7.81 -11.32
N ARG A 121 -2.34 -6.48 -11.21
CA ARG A 121 -1.47 -5.68 -10.33
C ARG A 121 -1.71 -6.00 -8.86
N LYS A 122 -2.98 -6.12 -8.45
CA LYS A 122 -3.38 -6.40 -7.07
C LYS A 122 -3.40 -7.90 -6.73
N GLY A 123 -3.18 -8.78 -7.72
CA GLY A 123 -3.02 -10.21 -7.49
C GLY A 123 -4.30 -10.92 -7.08
N PHE A 124 -5.45 -10.55 -7.67
CA PHE A 124 -6.72 -11.19 -7.34
C PHE A 124 -6.75 -12.67 -7.77
N ASP A 125 -6.02 -13.06 -8.82
CA ASP A 125 -5.85 -14.47 -9.17
C ASP A 125 -5.10 -15.25 -8.08
N ILE A 126 -4.04 -14.66 -7.51
CA ILE A 126 -3.28 -15.25 -6.41
C ILE A 126 -4.19 -15.39 -5.18
N LEU A 127 -4.92 -14.33 -4.85
CA LEU A 127 -5.89 -14.30 -3.76
C LEU A 127 -6.94 -15.40 -3.93
N PHE A 128 -7.57 -15.48 -5.10
CA PHE A 128 -8.67 -16.39 -5.35
C PHE A 128 -8.21 -17.85 -5.46
N ARG A 129 -7.03 -18.12 -6.02
CA ARG A 129 -6.41 -19.47 -5.97
C ARG A 129 -6.15 -19.94 -4.55
N ALA A 130 -5.69 -19.05 -3.66
CA ALA A 130 -5.49 -19.38 -2.26
C ALA A 130 -6.83 -19.56 -1.52
N PHE A 131 -7.75 -18.62 -1.71
CA PHE A 131 -9.02 -18.57 -1.00
C PHE A 131 -9.98 -19.71 -1.37
N SER A 132 -9.97 -20.18 -2.61
CA SER A 132 -10.81 -21.31 -3.03
C SER A 132 -10.50 -22.61 -2.29
N GLN A 133 -9.30 -22.73 -1.72
CA GLN A 133 -8.85 -23.88 -0.94
C GLN A 133 -9.13 -23.76 0.57
N LEU A 134 -9.78 -22.66 1.00
CA LEU A 134 -10.11 -22.42 2.41
C LEU A 134 -11.56 -22.82 2.73
N ASP A 135 -11.75 -23.35 3.94
CA ASP A 135 -13.04 -23.77 4.49
C ASP A 135 -14.12 -22.67 4.44
N LYS A 136 -15.39 -23.08 4.48
CA LYS A 136 -16.56 -22.17 4.46
C LYS A 136 -16.64 -21.17 5.63
N LYS A 137 -15.83 -21.34 6.68
CA LYS A 137 -15.72 -20.39 7.80
C LYS A 137 -14.99 -19.10 7.43
N TYR A 138 -14.20 -19.10 6.34
CA TYR A 138 -13.47 -17.92 5.88
C TYR A 138 -14.31 -17.10 4.90
N ILE A 139 -14.33 -15.78 5.10
CA ILE A 139 -14.99 -14.78 4.25
C ILE A 139 -13.93 -13.79 3.76
N LEU A 140 -14.06 -13.32 2.52
CA LEU A 140 -13.27 -12.20 1.99
C LEU A 140 -14.05 -10.89 2.12
N LEU A 141 -13.48 -9.94 2.86
CA LEU A 141 -13.93 -8.55 2.92
C LEU A 141 -13.06 -7.70 1.99
N LEU A 142 -13.62 -7.32 0.84
CA LEU A 142 -12.96 -6.62 -0.25
C LEU A 142 -13.38 -5.14 -0.26
N VAL A 143 -12.67 -4.29 0.47
CA VAL A 143 -12.99 -2.85 0.59
C VAL A 143 -12.37 -2.06 -0.57
N GLY A 144 -13.12 -1.11 -1.13
CA GLY A 144 -12.66 -0.28 -2.26
C GLY A 144 -13.05 -0.81 -3.64
N ILE A 145 -13.95 -1.79 -3.71
CA ILE A 145 -14.54 -2.30 -4.97
C ILE A 145 -15.89 -1.60 -5.18
N PRO A 146 -16.00 -0.62 -6.10
CA PRO A 146 -17.26 0.08 -6.32
C PRO A 146 -18.34 -0.85 -6.89
N ASP A 147 -19.61 -0.53 -6.64
CA ASP A 147 -20.78 -1.32 -7.06
C ASP A 147 -20.74 -1.71 -8.54
N GLN A 148 -20.29 -0.81 -9.42
CA GLN A 148 -20.20 -1.06 -10.86
C GLN A 148 -19.17 -2.13 -11.25
N GLN A 149 -18.24 -2.49 -10.34
CA GLN A 149 -17.23 -3.52 -10.56
C GLN A 149 -17.52 -4.83 -9.83
N GLN A 150 -18.51 -4.87 -8.92
CA GLN A 150 -18.75 -6.05 -8.08
C GLN A 150 -19.10 -7.30 -8.90
N ASP A 151 -19.91 -7.17 -9.96
CA ASP A 151 -20.23 -8.27 -10.86
C ASP A 151 -18.99 -8.82 -11.58
N GLU A 152 -18.04 -7.94 -11.93
CA GLU A 152 -16.77 -8.36 -12.53
C GLU A 152 -15.94 -9.19 -11.55
N VAL A 153 -15.88 -8.77 -10.28
CA VAL A 153 -15.20 -9.51 -9.21
C VAL A 153 -15.85 -10.86 -8.99
N VAL A 154 -17.17 -10.92 -8.90
CA VAL A 154 -17.93 -12.17 -8.71
C VAL A 154 -17.71 -13.12 -9.88
N ASN A 155 -17.78 -12.63 -11.13
CA ASN A 155 -17.54 -13.46 -12.31
C ASN A 155 -16.10 -13.97 -12.35
N TYR A 156 -15.14 -13.15 -11.98
CA TYR A 156 -13.75 -13.59 -11.89
C TYR A 156 -13.53 -14.63 -10.79
N ALA A 157 -14.17 -14.46 -9.63
CA ALA A 157 -14.09 -15.41 -8.51
C ALA A 157 -14.73 -16.77 -8.85
N LYS A 158 -15.80 -16.78 -9.67
CA LYS A 158 -16.42 -18.02 -10.17
C LYS A 158 -15.45 -18.87 -10.98
N GLU A 159 -14.51 -18.28 -11.71
CA GLU A 159 -13.45 -19.01 -12.42
C GLU A 159 -12.57 -19.85 -11.48
N PHE A 160 -12.55 -19.50 -10.18
CA PHE A 160 -11.83 -20.22 -9.12
C PHE A 160 -12.75 -21.05 -8.22
N CYS A 161 -14.02 -21.27 -8.63
CA CYS A 161 -15.02 -22.00 -7.87
C CYS A 161 -15.37 -21.36 -6.51
N ILE A 162 -15.29 -20.04 -6.41
CA ILE A 162 -15.65 -19.31 -5.18
C ILE A 162 -17.13 -18.92 -5.24
N ASP A 163 -17.85 -19.27 -4.18
CA ASP A 163 -19.25 -18.85 -3.97
C ASP A 163 -19.30 -17.33 -3.68
N ALA A 164 -20.18 -16.61 -4.38
CA ALA A 164 -20.37 -15.17 -4.21
C ALA A 164 -20.77 -14.78 -2.78
N SER A 165 -21.46 -15.66 -2.04
CA SER A 165 -21.82 -15.45 -0.64
C SER A 165 -20.60 -15.35 0.30
N ARG A 166 -19.41 -15.75 -0.17
CA ARG A 166 -18.15 -15.63 0.58
C ARG A 166 -17.40 -14.34 0.31
N LEU A 167 -17.93 -13.48 -0.56
CA LEU A 167 -17.34 -12.21 -0.95
C LEU A 167 -18.21 -11.06 -0.42
N VAL A 168 -17.64 -10.24 0.45
CA VAL A 168 -18.29 -9.05 0.99
C VAL A 168 -17.59 -7.82 0.40
N MET A 169 -18.33 -7.03 -0.37
CA MET A 169 -17.83 -5.83 -1.05
C MET A 169 -18.65 -4.62 -0.60
N PRO A 170 -18.20 -3.87 0.42
CA PRO A 170 -18.94 -2.73 0.95
C PRO A 170 -18.89 -1.48 0.06
N GLY A 171 -18.20 -1.53 -1.09
CA GLY A 171 -17.96 -0.34 -1.90
C GLY A 171 -16.74 0.47 -1.45
N TYR A 172 -16.75 1.75 -1.79
CA TYR A 172 -15.93 2.75 -1.13
C TYR A 172 -16.55 3.10 0.24
N VAL A 173 -15.71 3.30 1.23
CA VAL A 173 -16.13 3.56 2.61
C VAL A 173 -15.43 4.80 3.13
N ASP A 174 -16.13 5.60 3.93
CA ASP A 174 -15.57 6.81 4.52
C ASP A 174 -14.66 6.50 5.72
N ASN A 175 -15.03 5.49 6.52
CA ASN A 175 -14.27 5.05 7.68
C ASN A 175 -13.70 3.65 7.49
N ILE A 176 -12.50 3.55 6.92
CA ILE A 176 -11.82 2.26 6.71
C ILE A 176 -11.45 1.56 8.03
N TRP A 177 -11.28 2.31 9.13
CA TRP A 177 -10.81 1.78 10.41
C TRP A 177 -11.80 0.80 11.04
N GLU A 178 -13.11 1.03 10.90
CA GLU A 178 -14.15 0.08 11.33
C GLU A 178 -14.04 -1.25 10.57
N PHE A 179 -13.72 -1.19 9.28
CA PHE A 179 -13.51 -2.39 8.46
C PHE A 179 -12.23 -3.12 8.83
N TYR A 180 -11.13 -2.40 9.09
CA TYR A 180 -9.93 -3.03 9.62
C TYR A 180 -10.20 -3.69 10.99
N LYS A 181 -10.96 -3.06 11.89
CA LYS A 181 -11.36 -3.67 13.17
C LYS A 181 -12.32 -4.86 13.01
N ALA A 182 -12.99 -4.98 11.87
CA ALA A 182 -13.82 -6.13 11.54
C ALA A 182 -13.02 -7.32 10.97
N MET A 183 -11.80 -7.10 10.48
CA MET A 183 -10.93 -8.12 9.91
C MET A 183 -10.21 -8.94 10.98
N ASP A 184 -9.82 -10.17 10.61
CA ASP A 184 -8.95 -11.04 11.41
C ASP A 184 -7.52 -11.09 10.88
N ILE A 185 -7.35 -11.00 9.55
CA ILE A 185 -6.07 -11.04 8.85
C ILE A 185 -6.15 -10.10 7.64
N PHE A 186 -5.16 -9.24 7.47
CA PHE A 186 -5.03 -8.41 6.27
C PHE A 186 -4.15 -9.09 5.22
N LEU A 187 -4.60 -9.08 3.97
CA LEU A 187 -3.93 -9.71 2.84
C LEU A 187 -3.52 -8.66 1.80
N LEU A 188 -2.26 -8.73 1.34
CA LEU A 188 -1.75 -7.90 0.26
C LEU A 188 -1.04 -8.76 -0.81
N PRO A 189 -1.78 -9.43 -1.70
CA PRO A 189 -1.22 -10.37 -2.67
C PRO A 189 -0.66 -9.70 -3.95
N SER A 190 -0.33 -8.42 -3.87
CA SER A 190 -0.04 -7.57 -5.03
C SER A 190 1.23 -7.98 -5.76
N ARG A 191 1.27 -7.87 -7.09
CA ARG A 191 2.50 -8.06 -7.88
C ARG A 191 3.38 -6.83 -7.94
N SER A 192 2.83 -5.66 -7.60
CA SER A 192 3.54 -4.40 -7.69
C SER A 192 2.93 -3.37 -6.76
N GLU A 193 3.74 -2.90 -5.82
CA GLU A 193 3.48 -1.79 -4.92
C GLU A 193 4.69 -0.88 -4.90
N GLY A 194 4.47 0.41 -4.64
CA GLY A 194 5.55 1.35 -4.33
C GLY A 194 5.88 1.31 -2.85
N PHE A 195 4.89 1.70 -2.03
CA PHE A 195 4.87 1.56 -0.59
C PHE A 195 3.41 1.65 -0.14
N SER A 196 2.84 0.55 0.36
CA SER A 196 1.38 0.40 0.51
C SER A 196 0.86 1.10 1.77
N LEU A 197 0.04 2.14 1.60
CA LEU A 197 -0.63 2.81 2.71
C LEU A 197 -1.63 1.89 3.42
N ALA A 198 -2.41 1.12 2.65
CA ALA A 198 -3.36 0.16 3.21
C ALA A 198 -2.69 -0.90 4.12
N LEU A 199 -1.43 -1.25 3.82
CA LEU A 199 -0.65 -2.15 4.66
C LEU A 199 -0.24 -1.49 5.99
N LEU A 200 0.16 -0.22 5.95
CA LEU A 200 0.47 0.54 7.17
C LEU A 200 -0.80 0.76 8.00
N GLU A 201 -1.93 1.08 7.37
CA GLU A 201 -3.20 1.27 8.08
C GLU A 201 -3.66 -0.02 8.76
N ALA A 202 -3.56 -1.16 8.06
CA ALA A 202 -3.86 -2.47 8.64
C ALA A 202 -2.95 -2.81 9.83
N ALA A 203 -1.64 -2.53 9.72
CA ALA A 203 -0.69 -2.69 10.82
C ALA A 203 -1.06 -1.78 12.01
N ALA A 204 -1.33 -0.50 11.76
CA ALA A 204 -1.79 0.44 12.79
C ALA A 204 -3.09 -0.01 13.44
N ALA A 205 -4.02 -0.62 12.69
CA ALA A 205 -5.25 -1.17 13.23
C ALA A 205 -5.03 -2.39 14.15
N GLY A 206 -3.82 -2.97 14.17
CA GLY A 206 -3.45 -4.14 14.95
C GLY A 206 -3.75 -5.45 14.24
N LEU A 207 -3.80 -5.47 12.90
CA LEU A 207 -4.03 -6.68 12.14
C LEU A 207 -2.71 -7.43 11.88
N PRO A 208 -2.70 -8.76 11.94
CA PRO A 208 -1.61 -9.53 11.35
C PRO A 208 -1.68 -9.42 9.82
N ILE A 209 -0.52 -9.29 9.18
CA ILE A 209 -0.43 -9.04 7.73
C ILE A 209 0.21 -10.24 7.03
N ILE A 210 -0.38 -10.65 5.90
CA ILE A 210 0.26 -11.53 4.94
C ILE A 210 0.39 -10.79 3.61
N ALA A 211 1.62 -10.64 3.11
CA ALA A 211 1.91 -9.88 1.90
C ALA A 211 2.78 -10.69 0.94
N SER A 212 2.70 -10.39 -0.35
CA SER A 212 3.57 -10.99 -1.37
C SER A 212 5.01 -10.52 -1.24
N ASP A 213 5.97 -11.39 -1.60
CA ASP A 213 7.40 -11.08 -1.67
C ASP A 213 7.68 -10.17 -2.87
N ILE A 214 7.58 -8.87 -2.64
CA ILE A 214 7.88 -7.85 -3.64
C ILE A 214 8.60 -6.67 -2.96
N PRO A 215 9.44 -5.91 -3.71
CA PRO A 215 10.21 -4.83 -3.12
C PRO A 215 9.37 -3.83 -2.32
N GLY A 216 8.19 -3.45 -2.79
CA GLY A 216 7.34 -2.47 -2.09
C GLY A 216 6.80 -2.94 -0.74
N ASN A 217 6.57 -4.25 -0.56
CA ASN A 217 6.07 -4.81 0.70
C ASN A 217 7.22 -5.05 1.69
N ASN A 218 8.38 -5.47 1.19
CA ASN A 218 9.58 -5.79 1.98
C ASN A 218 10.26 -4.55 2.58
N GLU A 219 9.80 -3.34 2.23
CA GLU A 219 10.27 -2.09 2.84
C GLU A 219 9.70 -1.89 4.25
N PHE A 220 8.60 -2.56 4.56
CA PHE A 220 7.99 -2.56 5.88
C PHE A 220 8.01 -3.96 6.50
N ILE A 221 7.65 -4.99 5.75
CA ILE A 221 7.50 -6.35 6.28
C ILE A 221 8.86 -7.04 6.40
N VAL A 222 9.18 -7.46 7.63
CA VAL A 222 10.21 -8.42 7.97
C VAL A 222 9.55 -9.76 8.29
N ASP A 223 9.72 -10.74 7.40
CA ASP A 223 9.04 -12.04 7.46
C ASP A 223 9.20 -12.73 8.83
N GLY A 224 8.08 -13.17 9.39
CA GLY A 224 8.00 -13.83 10.69
C GLY A 224 8.08 -12.89 11.90
N LYS A 225 8.32 -11.58 11.72
CA LYS A 225 8.41 -10.60 12.82
C LYS A 225 7.18 -9.69 12.88
N ASN A 226 6.96 -8.89 11.84
CA ASN A 226 5.86 -7.92 11.77
C ASN A 226 4.89 -8.20 10.61
N GLY A 227 5.04 -9.37 9.99
CA GLY A 227 4.15 -9.89 8.96
C GLY A 227 4.67 -11.20 8.41
N LEU A 228 3.92 -11.80 7.50
CA LEU A 228 4.32 -13.00 6.77
C LEU A 228 4.42 -12.71 5.28
N ILE A 229 5.49 -13.18 4.67
CA ILE A 229 5.75 -13.03 3.23
C ILE A 229 5.48 -14.34 2.51
N PHE A 230 4.86 -14.30 1.33
CA PHE A 230 4.66 -15.47 0.46
C PHE A 230 5.11 -15.18 -0.98
N GLN A 231 5.50 -16.22 -1.72
CA GLN A 231 5.96 -16.05 -3.10
C GLN A 231 4.79 -15.89 -4.08
N ILE A 232 4.86 -14.88 -4.96
CA ILE A 232 3.81 -14.66 -6.00
C ILE A 232 3.62 -15.85 -6.94
N SER A 233 4.67 -16.65 -7.13
CA SER A 233 4.67 -17.87 -7.96
C SER A 233 4.01 -19.07 -7.27
N LYS A 234 3.71 -18.96 -5.96
CA LYS A 234 3.16 -20.04 -5.15
C LYS A 234 1.93 -19.57 -4.34
N PRO A 235 0.78 -19.35 -5.00
CA PRO A 235 -0.44 -18.89 -4.31
C PRO A 235 -0.87 -19.75 -3.12
N LEU A 236 -0.56 -21.05 -3.11
CA LEU A 236 -0.92 -21.92 -1.99
C LEU A 236 -0.14 -21.63 -0.69
N GLU A 237 1.00 -20.95 -0.75
CA GLU A 237 1.72 -20.45 0.43
C GLU A 237 0.93 -19.38 1.17
N LEU A 238 0.15 -18.54 0.44
CA LEU A 238 -0.76 -17.58 1.05
C LEU A 238 -1.83 -18.30 1.89
N ARG A 239 -2.41 -19.37 1.35
CA ARG A 239 -3.37 -20.22 2.06
C ARG A 239 -2.75 -20.87 3.30
N ASP A 240 -1.52 -21.37 3.22
CA ASP A 240 -0.83 -21.97 4.38
C ASP A 240 -0.63 -20.95 5.49
N LYS A 241 -0.20 -19.73 5.13
CA LYS A 241 0.03 -18.65 6.10
C LYS A 241 -1.27 -18.16 6.73
N ILE A 242 -2.37 -18.12 5.98
CA ILE A 242 -3.71 -17.84 6.51
C ILE A 242 -4.08 -18.89 7.57
N GLU A 243 -3.98 -20.18 7.24
CA GLU A 243 -4.27 -21.28 8.17
C GLU A 243 -3.36 -21.27 9.41
N MET A 244 -2.08 -20.94 9.22
CA MET A 244 -1.11 -20.83 10.31
C MET A 244 -1.52 -19.74 11.31
N LEU A 245 -1.84 -18.53 10.83
CA LEU A 245 -2.30 -17.44 11.69
C LEU A 245 -3.67 -17.71 12.32
N ALA A 246 -4.57 -18.39 11.59
CA ALA A 246 -5.88 -18.76 12.11
C ALA A 246 -5.80 -19.78 13.27
N LYS A 247 -4.77 -20.64 13.29
CA LYS A 247 -4.59 -21.68 14.33
C LYS A 247 -3.65 -21.25 15.46
N ASN A 248 -2.76 -20.30 15.23
CA ASN A 248 -1.76 -19.90 16.21
C ASN A 248 -2.00 -18.47 16.71
N SER A 249 -2.79 -18.35 17.77
CA SER A 249 -3.15 -17.07 18.38
C SER A 249 -1.95 -16.31 18.95
N LEU A 250 -0.95 -17.01 19.49
CA LEU A 250 0.28 -16.39 20.03
C LEU A 250 1.10 -15.74 18.92
N MET A 251 1.33 -16.47 17.81
CA MET A 251 2.01 -15.93 16.64
C MET A 251 1.24 -14.76 16.03
N LYS A 252 -0.09 -14.91 15.87
CA LYS A 252 -0.97 -13.86 15.38
C LYS A 252 -0.78 -12.57 16.20
N LYS A 253 -0.87 -12.68 17.53
CA LYS A 253 -0.72 -11.55 18.46
C LYS A 253 0.68 -10.92 18.36
N SER A 254 1.73 -11.74 18.43
CA SER A 254 3.11 -11.24 18.37
C SER A 254 3.40 -10.49 17.08
N ILE A 255 2.94 -11.00 15.93
CA ILE A 255 3.14 -10.36 14.63
C ILE A 255 2.36 -9.04 14.53
N SER A 256 1.10 -9.03 14.96
CA SER A 256 0.27 -7.82 14.91
C SER A 256 0.78 -6.73 15.85
N GLU A 257 1.24 -7.09 17.05
CA GLU A 257 1.79 -6.12 18.01
C GLU A 257 3.08 -5.51 17.46
N LYS A 258 3.95 -6.32 16.87
CA LYS A 258 5.18 -5.79 16.28
C LYS A 258 4.92 -4.89 15.06
N ALA A 259 3.99 -5.28 14.19
CA ALA A 259 3.58 -4.45 13.05
C ALA A 259 3.00 -3.11 13.48
N HIS A 260 2.16 -3.14 14.52
CA HIS A 260 1.60 -1.93 15.10
C HIS A 260 2.69 -1.00 15.65
N GLU A 261 3.60 -1.53 16.47
CA GLU A 261 4.74 -0.77 17.03
C GLU A 261 5.59 -0.13 15.92
N ASP A 262 5.99 -0.92 14.91
CA ASP A 262 6.82 -0.43 13.80
C ASP A 262 6.17 0.75 13.05
N VAL A 263 4.84 0.77 12.90
CA VAL A 263 4.15 1.91 12.28
C VAL A 263 4.24 3.17 13.13
N TYR A 264 4.01 3.05 14.44
CA TYR A 264 4.05 4.21 15.34
C TYR A 264 5.46 4.79 15.48
N ASP A 265 6.48 3.93 15.44
CA ASP A 265 7.88 4.33 15.58
C ASP A 265 8.40 5.03 14.31
N GLU A 266 7.96 4.63 13.10
CA GLU A 266 8.65 5.05 11.86
C GLU A 266 7.73 5.52 10.71
N PHE A 267 6.43 5.22 10.74
CA PHE A 267 5.55 5.37 9.57
C PHE A 267 4.24 6.15 9.84
N LEU A 268 4.19 6.93 10.91
CA LEU A 268 3.19 7.99 11.07
C LEU A 268 3.51 9.21 10.18
N ILE A 269 2.50 10.01 9.87
CA ILE A 269 2.63 11.18 8.98
C ILE A 269 3.63 12.22 9.49
N ASN A 270 3.82 12.36 10.81
CA ASN A 270 4.81 13.25 11.39
C ASN A 270 6.23 12.81 11.04
N HIS A 271 6.54 11.50 11.05
CA HIS A 271 7.85 11.00 10.63
C HIS A 271 8.14 11.29 9.16
N TYR A 272 7.12 11.21 8.29
CA TYR A 272 7.26 11.68 6.90
C TYR A 272 7.55 13.17 6.83
N ALA A 273 6.80 13.99 7.59
CA ALA A 273 6.96 15.44 7.62
C ALA A 273 8.35 15.86 8.11
N ASP A 274 8.85 15.25 9.18
CA ASP A 274 10.16 15.52 9.76
C ASP A 274 11.28 15.20 8.75
N ARG A 275 11.24 14.01 8.12
CA ARG A 275 12.20 13.62 7.09
C ARG A 275 12.14 14.53 5.85
N LEU A 276 10.95 15.00 5.49
CA LEU A 276 10.78 15.95 4.39
C LEU A 276 11.38 17.32 4.75
N ASP A 277 11.09 17.84 5.94
CA ASP A 277 11.62 19.12 6.40
C ASP A 277 13.15 19.10 6.52
N GLU A 278 13.73 18.02 7.08
CA GLU A 278 15.17 17.78 7.09
C GLU A 278 15.76 17.81 5.68
N PHE A 279 15.17 17.08 4.75
CA PHE A 279 15.62 17.06 3.36
C PHE A 279 15.54 18.44 2.70
N LEU A 280 14.45 19.18 2.92
CA LEU A 280 14.32 20.54 2.38
C LEU A 280 15.36 21.48 2.98
N LYS A 281 15.73 21.34 4.27
CA LYS A 281 16.82 22.10 4.90
C LYS A 281 18.19 21.76 4.30
N GLU A 282 18.45 20.51 3.94
CA GLU A 282 19.72 20.05 3.32
C GLU A 282 19.96 20.67 1.94
N ILE A 283 18.90 20.86 1.15
CA ILE A 283 19.00 21.22 -0.28
C ILE A 283 18.79 22.71 -0.58
N LYS A 284 18.69 23.55 0.46
CA LYS A 284 18.46 25.01 0.34
C LYS A 284 19.41 25.66 -0.67
N LEU A 285 18.88 26.64 -1.42
CA LEU A 285 19.60 27.43 -2.43
C LEU A 285 20.80 28.19 -1.85
#